data_AF-A0A1V0M4N9-F1
#
_entry.id   AF-A0A1V0M4N9-F1
#
_cell.length_a   1.000
_cell.length_b   1.000
_cell.length_c   1.000
_cell.angle_alpha   90.00
_cell.angle_beta   90.00
_cell.angle_gamma   90.00
#
_symmetry.space_group_name_H-M   'P 1'
#
loop_
_entity.id
_entity.type
_entity.pdbx_description
1 polymer ?
#
loop_
_entity_poly.entity_id
_entity_poly.type
_entity_poly.pdbx_seq_one_letter_code
_entity_poly.pdbx_strand_id
1 'polypeptide(L)' 'MDETDIKVKGQWKYLYRVVDTDGQTIDFLLTARRDATAALRFFRKAIRQHCRPAIVTLDKSGANTATLTLLNAENRLSR' A
#
# COMPACT_ATOMS: atom_id res chain seq x y z
N MET A 1 4.89 0.22 -3.28
CA MET A 1 3.43 0.31 -3.23
C MET A 1 3.01 1.60 -3.90
N ASP A 2 2.21 1.43 -4.93
CA ASP A 2 1.77 2.48 -5.84
C ASP A 2 0.26 2.70 -5.65
N GLU A 3 -0.20 3.93 -5.79
CA GLU A 3 -1.61 4.31 -5.71
C GLU A 3 -2.01 4.97 -7.03
N THR A 4 -3.08 4.49 -7.67
CA THR A 4 -3.54 5.04 -8.94
C THR A 4 -5.06 5.05 -9.01
N ASP A 5 -5.62 6.11 -9.58
CA ASP A 5 -7.04 6.20 -9.90
C ASP A 5 -7.35 5.45 -11.20
N ILE A 6 -8.26 4.47 -11.12
CA ILE A 6 -8.72 3.71 -12.29
C ILE A 6 -10.24 3.80 -12.45
N LYS A 7 -10.71 3.75 -13.69
CA LYS A 7 -12.14 3.75 -14.00
C LYS A 7 -12.64 2.32 -14.25
N VAL A 8 -13.51 1.82 -13.37
CA VAL A 8 -14.10 0.47 -13.46
C VAL A 8 -15.60 0.60 -13.67
N LYS A 9 -16.11 0.10 -14.79
CA LYS A 9 -17.55 0.17 -15.16
C LYS A 9 -18.14 1.58 -15.01
N GLY A 10 -17.39 2.60 -15.42
CA GLY A 10 -17.82 4.00 -15.36
C GLY A 10 -17.57 4.72 -14.03
N GLN A 11 -17.15 4.01 -12.97
CA GLN A 11 -16.89 4.59 -11.66
C GLN A 11 -15.38 4.70 -11.38
N TRP A 12 -14.95 5.84 -10.84
CA TRP A 12 -13.57 6.01 -10.36
C TRP A 12 -13.35 5.23 -9.07
N LYS A 13 -12.23 4.52 -9.01
CA LYS A 13 -11.79 3.72 -7.86
C LYS A 13 -10.29 3.88 -7.65
N TYR A 14 -9.88 3.72 -6.41
CA TYR A 14 -8.47 3.80 -6.00
C TYR A 14 -7.87 2.40 -6.04
N LEU A 15 -6.80 2.22 -6.80
CA LEU A 15 -6.05 0.99 -6.88
C LEU A 15 -4.73 1.14 -6.13
N TYR A 16 -4.54 0.34 -5.10
CA TYR A 16 -3.26 0.14 -4.43
C TYR A 16 -2.58 -1.09 -5.03
N ARG A 17 -1.30 -1.01 -5.38
CA ARG A 17 -0.52 -2.14 -5.89
C ARG A 17 0.77 -2.31 -5.12
N VAL A 18 1.09 -3.54 -4.74
CA VAL A 18 2.43 -3.92 -4.28
C VAL A 18 3.18 -4.44 -5.49
N VAL A 19 4.33 -3.83 -5.78
CA VAL A 19 5.22 -4.25 -6.85
C VAL A 19 6.55 -4.66 -6.26
N ASP A 20 7.20 -5.65 -6.86
CA ASP A 20 8.58 -6.02 -6.54
C ASP A 20 9.58 -5.03 -7.16
N THR A 21 10.88 -5.31 -6.99
CA THR A 21 11.97 -4.49 -7.53
C THR A 21 12.04 -4.52 -9.06
N ASP A 22 11.52 -5.57 -9.69
CA ASP A 22 11.47 -5.73 -11.14
C ASP A 22 10.20 -5.12 -11.75
N GLY A 23 9.33 -4.54 -10.90
CA GLY A 23 8.07 -3.92 -11.29
C GLY A 23 6.91 -4.90 -11.48
N GLN A 24 7.07 -6.17 -11.11
CA GLN A 24 5.97 -7.13 -11.17
C GLN A 24 5.00 -6.90 -10.02
N THR A 25 3.70 -6.94 -10.32
CA THR A 25 2.66 -6.78 -9.30
C THR A 25 2.56 -8.06 -8.48
N ILE A 26 2.85 -7.95 -7.19
CA ILE A 26 2.73 -9.02 -6.21
C ILE A 26 1.29 -9.15 -5.71
N ASP A 27 0.66 -8.02 -5.38
CA ASP A 27 -0.71 -7.98 -4.86
C ASP A 27 -1.38 -6.63 -5.17
N PHE A 28 -2.71 -6.57 -5.14
CA PHE A 28 -3.47 -5.34 -5.36
C PHE A 28 -4.73 -5.24 -4.49
N LEU A 29 -5.11 -4.01 -4.17
CA LEU A 29 -6.36 -3.68 -3.49
C LEU A 29 -7.10 -2.58 -4.24
N LEU A 30 -8.36 -2.82 -4.56
CA LEU A 30 -9.25 -1.83 -5.18
C LEU A 30 -10.27 -1.33 -4.15
N THR A 31 -10.30 -0.02 -3.91
CA THR A 31 -11.25 0.62 -3.00
C THR A 31 -12.08 1.69 -3.71
N ALA A 32 -13.28 1.95 -3.19
CA ALA A 32 -14.14 3.01 -3.73
C ALA A 32 -13.69 4.42 -3.30
N ARG A 33 -12.90 4.53 -2.23
CA ARG A 33 -12.42 5.79 -1.65
C ARG A 33 -10.97 5.64 -1.21
N ARG A 34 -10.26 6.77 -1.16
CA ARG A 34 -8.94 6.87 -0.56
C ARG A 34 -9.06 6.60 0.95
N ASP A 35 -8.55 5.48 1.41
CA ASP A 35 -8.65 5.05 2.81
C ASP A 35 -7.28 4.53 3.29
N ALA A 36 -6.61 5.35 4.10
CA ALA A 36 -5.31 5.01 4.67
C ALA A 36 -5.36 3.78 5.58
N THR A 37 -6.50 3.51 6.23
CA THR A 37 -6.67 2.32 7.09
C THR A 37 -6.76 1.07 6.24
N ALA A 38 -7.50 1.12 5.12
CA ALA A 38 -7.58 0.02 4.17
C ALA A 38 -6.21 -0.25 3.52
N ALA A 39 -5.49 0.82 3.12
CA ALA A 39 -4.15 0.73 2.58
C ALA A 39 -3.16 0.10 3.58
N LEU A 40 -3.18 0.52 4.85
CA LEU A 40 -2.33 -0.05 5.91
C LEU A 40 -2.65 -1.53 6.16
N ARG A 41 -3.93 -1.90 6.22
CA ARG A 41 -4.35 -3.30 6.40
C ARG A 41 -3.90 -4.18 5.23
N PHE A 42 -4.06 -3.69 4.01
CA PHE A 42 -3.59 -4.35 2.80
C PHE A 42 -2.07 -4.51 2.82
N PHE A 43 -1.34 -3.45 3.16
CA PHE A 43 0.10 -3.49 3.26
C PHE A 43 0.60 -4.51 4.30
N ARG A 44 -0.01 -4.56 5.49
CA ARG A 44 0.28 -5.59 6.51
C ARG A 44 -0.07 -7.00 6.06
N LYS A 45 -1.12 -7.16 5.26
CA LYS A 45 -1.49 -8.46 4.67
C LYS A 45 -0.42 -8.89 3.67
N ALA A 46 -0.01 -8.01 2.76
CA ALA A 46 1.03 -8.28 1.78
C ALA A 46 2.37 -8.64 2.45
N ILE A 47 2.81 -7.92 3.49
CA ILE A 47 4.02 -8.27 4.25
C ILE A 47 3.91 -9.64 4.93
N ARG A 48 2.72 -10.05 5.39
CA ARG A 48 2.54 -11.35 6.03
C ARG A 48 2.46 -12.50 5.03
N GLN A 49 1.91 -12.24 3.84
CA GLN A 49 1.72 -13.25 2.80
C GLN A 49 2.96 -13.42 1.91
N HIS A 50 3.78 -12.38 1.80
CA HIS A 50 5.03 -12.37 1.05
C HIS A 50 6.22 -12.18 1.99
N CYS A 51 7.45 -12.36 1.50
CA CYS A 51 8.63 -12.10 2.30
C CYS A 51 8.66 -10.63 2.78
N ARG A 52 9.15 -10.39 4.01
CA ARG A 52 9.25 -9.05 4.57
C ARG A 52 10.18 -8.20 3.68
N PRO A 53 9.67 -7.14 3.03
CA PRO A 53 10.49 -6.32 2.14
C PRO A 53 11.54 -5.54 2.95
N ALA A 54 12.76 -5.46 2.43
CA ALA A 54 13.83 -4.66 3.04
C ALA A 54 13.60 -3.14 2.86
N ILE A 55 12.98 -2.75 1.75
CA ILE A 55 12.66 -1.36 1.41
C ILE A 55 11.23 -1.30 0.91
N VAL A 56 10.49 -0.30 1.38
CA VAL A 56 9.10 -0.05 1.00
C VAL A 56 9.02 1.35 0.44
N THR A 57 8.87 1.45 -0.88
CA THR A 57 8.62 2.72 -1.55
C THR A 57 7.11 2.93 -1.62
N LEU A 58 6.61 4.05 -1.12
CA LEU A 58 5.21 4.43 -1.22
C LEU A 58 5.13 5.71 -2.05
N ASP A 59 4.11 5.85 -2.90
CA ASP A 59 3.93 7.10 -3.65
C ASP A 59 3.69 8.27 -2.67
N LYS A 60 3.84 9.51 -3.13
CA LYS A 60 3.70 10.71 -2.28
C LYS A 60 2.24 11.10 -1.98
N SER A 61 1.30 10.17 -1.95
CA SER A 61 -0.05 10.46 -1.51
C SER A 61 -0.11 10.79 -0.01
N GLY A 62 -1.07 11.62 0.38
CA GLY A 62 -1.30 11.93 1.79
C GLY A 62 -1.63 10.68 2.63
N ALA A 63 -2.33 9.71 2.04
CA ALA A 63 -2.64 8.43 2.69
C ALA A 63 -1.39 7.57 2.91
N ASN A 64 -0.49 7.56 1.92
CA ASN A 64 0.77 6.84 1.98
C ASN A 64 1.76 7.45 2.97
N THR A 65 1.80 8.78 3.08
CA THR A 65 2.62 9.49 4.08
C THR A 65 2.17 9.18 5.51
N ALA A 66 0.86 9.14 5.76
CA ALA A 66 0.31 8.74 7.05
C ALA A 66 0.64 7.27 7.37
N THR A 67 0.53 6.40 6.36
CA THR A 67 0.86 4.97 6.48
C THR A 67 2.34 4.73 6.80
N LEU A 68 3.26 5.46 6.15
CA LEU A 68 4.70 5.40 6.44
C LEU A 68 5.02 5.81 7.87
N THR A 69 4.41 6.90 8.34
CA THR A 69 4.61 7.39 9.72
C THR A 69 4.20 6.34 10.74
N LEU A 70 3.06 5.67 10.52
CA LEU A 70 2.58 4.59 11.39
C LEU A 70 3.48 3.34 11.34
N LEU A 71 3.90 2.91 10.16
CA LEU A 71 4.79 1.75 10.00
C LEU A 71 6.18 1.96 10.61
N ASN A 72 6.74 3.17 10.48
CA ASN A 72 8.02 3.52 11.09
C ASN A 72 7.92 3.59 12.62
N ALA A 73 6.78 4.02 13.17
CA ALA A 73 6.54 3.99 14.61
C ALA A 73 6.44 2.54 15.12
N GLU A 74 5.77 1.63 14.41
CA GLU A 74 5.66 0.22 14.78
C GLU A 74 6.99 -0.54 14.71
N ASN A 75 7.82 -0.28 13.69
CA ASN A 75 9.17 -0.85 13.58
C ASN A 75 10.13 -0.35 14.67
N ARG A 76 9.90 0.83 15.25
CA ARG A 76 10.70 1.34 16.38
C ARG A 76 10.33 0.71 17.72
N LEU A 77 9.10 0.22 17.87
CA LEU A 77 8.61 -0.43 19.10
C LEU A 77 8.92 -1.93 19.18
N SER A 78 9.47 -2.51 18.11
CA SER A 78 9.81 -3.93 18.00
C SER A 78 11.33 -4.20 18.05
N ARG A 79 12.11 -3.26 18.59
CA ARG A 79 13.54 -3.43 18.92
C ARG A 79 13.75 -3.63 20.41
#